data_AF-A0A834LWW8-F1
#
_entry.id   AF-A0A834LWW8-F1
#
_cell.length_a   1.000
_cell.length_b   1.000
_cell.length_c   1.000
_cell.angle_alpha   90.00
_cell.angle_beta   90.00
_cell.angle_gamma   90.00
#
_symmetry.space_group_name_H-M   'P 1'
#
loop_
_entity.id
_entity.type
_entity.pdbx_description
1 polymer ?
#
loop_
_entity_poly.entity_id
_entity_poly.type
_entity_poly.pdbx_seq_one_letter_code
_entity_poly.pdbx_strand_id
1 'polypeptide(L)'
;MHRMALVGLFLIICIASFGIEYNLASCNHSCVTYDVMHYGAAGDGRRDDSRAFIKAWKATCGASGGSPILKIPGGKTFFLKPLAFQGPCKSSHIQLQVLSA
;
A
#
# COMPACT_ATOMS: atom_id res chain seq x y z
N MET A 1 -41.66 12.15 23.11
CA MET A 1 -40.55 11.27 23.57
C MET A 1 -40.39 10.01 22.71
N HIS A 2 -41.46 9.35 22.26
CA HIS A 2 -41.36 8.17 21.37
C HIS A 2 -40.98 8.46 19.89
N ARG A 3 -41.31 9.65 19.36
CA ARG A 3 -41.00 10.02 17.95
C ARG A 3 -39.55 10.48 17.73
N MET A 4 -38.81 10.78 18.79
CA MET A 4 -37.39 11.18 18.72
C MET A 4 -36.44 9.97 18.80
N ALA A 5 -36.92 8.86 19.37
CA ALA A 5 -36.20 7.59 19.37
C ALA A 5 -36.11 6.97 17.96
N LEU A 6 -37.18 7.10 17.14
CA LEU A 6 -37.19 6.61 15.76
C LEU A 6 -36.25 7.40 14.84
N VAL A 7 -36.19 8.73 14.98
CA VAL A 7 -35.27 9.59 14.20
C VAL A 7 -33.81 9.29 14.56
N GLY A 8 -33.52 9.06 15.85
CA GLY A 8 -32.20 8.62 16.30
C GLY A 8 -31.81 7.23 15.76
N LEU A 9 -32.75 6.27 15.74
CA LEU A 9 -32.51 4.91 15.23
C LEU A 9 -32.24 4.90 13.71
N PHE A 10 -32.98 5.69 12.93
CA PHE A 10 -32.75 5.83 11.49
C PHE A 10 -31.39 6.47 11.16
N LEU A 11 -30.94 7.48 11.93
CA LEU A 11 -29.64 8.11 11.74
C LEU A 11 -28.48 7.14 12.04
N ILE A 12 -28.62 6.29 13.06
CA ILE A 12 -27.63 5.25 13.40
C ILE A 12 -27.54 4.19 12.29
N ILE A 13 -28.67 3.78 11.71
CA ILE A 13 -28.72 2.82 10.59
C ILE A 13 -28.10 3.42 9.32
N CYS A 14 -28.29 4.72 9.06
CA CYS A 14 -27.63 5.40 7.94
C CYS A 14 -26.12 5.42 8.13
N ILE A 15 -25.60 5.69 9.32
CA ILE A 15 -24.15 5.71 9.57
C ILE A 15 -23.54 4.31 9.43
N ALA A 16 -24.25 3.24 9.81
CA ALA A 16 -23.78 1.86 9.58
C ALA A 16 -23.86 1.43 8.10
N SER A 17 -24.75 2.04 7.32
CA SER A 17 -24.87 1.82 5.87
C SER A 17 -23.94 2.72 5.05
N PHE A 18 -23.57 3.89 5.58
CA PHE A 18 -22.68 4.90 4.96
C PHE A 18 -21.27 4.96 5.57
N GLY A 19 -20.99 4.16 6.60
CA GLY A 19 -19.68 3.95 7.19
C GLY A 19 -19.68 2.50 7.66
N ILE A 20 -19.10 1.57 6.90
CA ILE A 20 -17.67 1.46 6.70
C ILE A 20 -17.38 1.21 5.20
N GLU A 21 -17.24 2.28 4.42
CA GLU A 21 -16.13 2.34 3.46
C GLU A 21 -14.98 3.06 4.16
N TYR A 22 -14.51 2.51 5.29
CA TYR A 22 -13.09 2.66 5.56
C TYR A 22 -12.45 2.14 4.28
N ASN A 23 -11.69 3.00 3.61
CA ASN A 23 -10.86 2.63 2.48
C ASN A 23 -9.84 1.60 2.99
N LEU A 24 -10.31 0.38 3.23
CA LEU A 24 -9.49 -0.79 3.24
C LEU A 24 -9.19 -0.96 1.78
N ALA A 25 -7.93 -0.75 1.40
CA ALA A 25 -7.43 -1.24 0.13
C ALA A 25 -7.79 -2.73 0.08
N SER A 26 -8.95 -3.04 -0.52
CA SER A 26 -9.50 -4.38 -0.53
C SER A 26 -8.69 -5.15 -1.53
N CYS A 27 -7.60 -5.72 -1.04
CA CYS A 27 -6.93 -6.78 -1.73
C CYS A 27 -7.89 -7.99 -1.70
N ASN A 28 -8.70 -8.14 -2.76
CA ASN A 28 -9.58 -9.31 -2.95
C ASN A 28 -8.80 -10.64 -3.05
N HIS A 29 -7.48 -10.60 -2.84
CA HIS A 29 -6.51 -11.69 -2.76
C HIS A 29 -5.43 -11.25 -1.76
N SER A 30 -4.80 -12.18 -1.01
CA SER A 30 -3.72 -11.86 -0.07
C SER A 30 -2.71 -10.88 -0.67
N CYS A 31 -2.70 -9.64 -0.18
CA CYS A 31 -1.72 -8.66 -0.60
C CYS A 31 -0.41 -8.95 0.11
N VAL A 32 0.58 -9.42 -0.64
CA VAL A 32 1.95 -9.53 -0.14
C VAL A 32 2.63 -8.18 -0.30
N THR A 33 3.14 -7.66 0.81
CA THR A 33 3.85 -6.37 0.84
C THR A 33 5.36 -6.59 0.84
N TYR A 34 6.04 -5.84 -0.03
CA TYR A 34 7.48 -5.84 -0.23
C TYR A 34 8.03 -4.46 0.15
N ASP A 35 8.38 -4.30 1.43
CA ASP A 35 8.91 -3.04 1.95
C ASP A 35 10.37 -2.86 1.53
N VAL A 36 10.71 -1.73 0.87
CA VAL A 36 12.07 -1.45 0.37
C VAL A 36 13.14 -1.53 1.46
N MET A 37 12.77 -1.30 2.72
CA MET A 37 13.69 -1.40 3.86
C MET A 37 14.17 -2.85 4.07
N HIS A 38 13.30 -3.84 3.85
CA HIS A 38 13.66 -5.27 3.96
C HIS A 38 14.64 -5.72 2.86
N TYR A 39 14.80 -4.90 1.81
CA TYR A 39 15.73 -5.15 0.70
C TYR A 39 17.02 -4.33 0.80
N GLY A 40 17.21 -3.62 1.92
CA GLY A 40 18.45 -2.92 2.27
C GLY A 40 18.46 -1.44 1.93
N ALA A 41 17.29 -0.80 1.75
CA ALA A 41 17.22 0.65 1.65
C ALA A 41 17.53 1.27 3.02
N ALA A 42 18.36 2.30 3.06
CA ALA A 42 18.70 3.03 4.27
C ALA A 42 17.68 4.13 4.58
N GLY A 43 17.24 4.88 3.55
CA GLY A 43 16.30 5.98 3.72
C GLY A 43 16.89 7.16 4.50
N ASP A 44 18.22 7.35 4.43
CA ASP A 44 18.99 8.37 5.15
C ASP A 44 19.33 9.62 4.31
N GLY A 45 18.92 9.64 3.04
CA GLY A 45 19.15 10.72 2.08
C GLY A 45 20.60 10.84 1.59
N ARG A 46 21.48 9.91 1.95
CA ARG A 46 22.93 9.96 1.64
C ARG A 46 23.39 8.76 0.84
N ARG A 47 22.95 7.56 1.24
CA ARG A 47 23.34 6.31 0.60
C ARG A 47 22.49 6.06 -0.64
N ASP A 48 23.12 5.54 -1.68
CA ASP A 48 22.42 5.11 -2.90
C ASP A 48 21.55 3.87 -2.60
N ASP A 49 20.24 4.07 -2.59
CA ASP A 49 19.22 3.06 -2.30
C ASP A 49 18.69 2.36 -3.57
N SER A 50 19.17 2.71 -4.77
CA SER A 50 18.65 2.17 -6.04
C SER A 50 18.71 0.64 -6.11
N ARG A 51 19.76 0.03 -5.56
CA ARG A 51 19.90 -1.44 -5.56
C ARG A 51 18.84 -2.11 -4.67
N ALA A 52 18.47 -1.48 -3.56
CA ALA A 52 17.41 -1.99 -2.69
C ALA A 52 16.04 -1.89 -3.37
N PHE A 53 15.76 -0.76 -4.03
CA PHE A 53 14.54 -0.55 -4.80
C PHE A 53 14.38 -1.57 -5.93
N ILE A 54 15.45 -1.86 -6.68
CA ILE A 54 15.42 -2.88 -7.75
C ILE A 54 15.21 -4.29 -7.18
N LYS A 55 15.81 -4.62 -6.03
CA LYS A 55 15.59 -5.93 -5.38
C LYS A 55 14.15 -6.07 -4.91
N ALA A 56 13.61 -5.05 -4.26
CA ALA A 56 12.22 -5.02 -3.80
C ALA A 56 11.27 -5.15 -5.00
N TRP A 57 11.48 -4.36 -6.07
CA TRP A 57 10.69 -4.45 -7.30
C TRP A 57 10.72 -5.85 -7.91
N LYS A 58 11.88 -6.50 -8.02
CA LYS A 58 11.98 -7.88 -8.55
C LYS A 58 11.17 -8.87 -7.72
N ALA A 59 11.15 -8.70 -6.40
CA ALA A 59 10.35 -9.55 -5.51
C ALA A 59 8.85 -9.28 -5.67
N THR A 60 8.43 -8.02 -5.72
CA THR A 60 7.04 -7.62 -5.97
C THR A 60 6.55 -8.13 -7.33
N CYS A 61 7.32 -7.89 -8.39
CA CYS A 61 6.99 -8.27 -9.77
C CYS A 61 6.97 -9.80 -9.97
N GLY A 62 7.82 -10.52 -9.23
CA GLY A 62 7.89 -11.98 -9.25
C GLY A 62 6.88 -12.71 -8.35
N ALA A 63 6.03 -11.97 -7.62
CA ALA A 63 5.01 -12.52 -6.74
C ALA A 63 3.87 -13.17 -7.54
N SER A 64 3.50 -14.40 -7.15
CA SER A 64 2.41 -15.14 -7.79
C SER A 64 1.08 -14.82 -7.13
N GLY A 65 0.06 -14.49 -7.94
CA GLY A 65 -1.30 -14.26 -7.45
C GLY A 65 -1.51 -12.90 -6.77
N GLY A 66 -2.75 -12.44 -6.82
CA GLY A 66 -3.18 -11.21 -6.15
C GLY A 66 -2.53 -9.92 -6.62
N SER A 67 -2.52 -8.95 -5.72
CA SER A 67 -2.07 -7.59 -5.97
C SER A 67 -0.90 -7.24 -5.05
N PRO A 68 0.34 -7.67 -5.37
CA PRO A 68 1.50 -7.40 -4.54
C PRO A 68 1.77 -5.89 -4.43
N ILE A 69 2.17 -5.45 -3.24
CA ILE A 69 2.51 -4.05 -2.95
C ILE A 69 4.02 -3.90 -2.87
N LEU A 70 4.59 -3.00 -3.66
CA LEU A 70 5.90 -2.39 -3.36
C LEU A 70 5.66 -1.23 -2.38
N LYS A 71 6.18 -1.34 -1.16
CA LYS A 71 5.96 -0.34 -0.10
C LYS A 71 7.20 0.52 0.10
N ILE A 72 7.00 1.84 0.09
CA ILE A 72 7.99 2.86 0.40
C ILE A 72 7.51 3.59 1.66
N PRO A 73 8.16 3.39 2.82
CA PRO A 73 7.69 3.96 4.08
C PRO A 73 7.92 5.48 4.15
N GLY A 74 7.04 6.15 4.89
CA GLY A 74 7.15 7.57 5.19
C GLY A 74 8.22 7.87 6.24
N GLY A 75 8.52 9.16 6.42
CA GLY A 75 9.53 9.61 7.38
C GLY A 75 10.98 9.23 7.01
N LYS A 76 11.24 8.91 5.74
CA LYS A 76 12.55 8.53 5.20
C LYS A 76 12.88 9.38 3.97
N THR A 77 14.16 9.50 3.66
CA THR A 77 14.65 10.14 2.43
C THR A 77 15.46 9.13 1.64
N PHE A 78 14.99 8.73 0.46
CA PHE A 78 15.68 7.73 -0.37
C PHE A 78 16.46 8.44 -1.48
N PHE A 79 17.77 8.24 -1.53
CA PHE A 79 18.59 8.74 -2.63
C PHE A 79 18.68 7.69 -3.72
N LEU A 80 18.11 7.98 -4.89
CA LEU A 80 18.01 7.06 -6.02
C LEU A 80 18.70 7.63 -7.25
N LYS A 81 19.59 6.85 -7.86
CA LYS A 81 19.97 7.04 -9.26
C LYS A 81 18.80 6.70 -10.19
N PRO A 82 18.83 7.20 -11.44
CA PRO A 82 17.88 6.78 -12.46
C PRO A 82 17.77 5.26 -12.53
N LEU A 83 16.55 4.75 -12.39
CA LEU A 83 16.25 3.31 -12.40
C LEU A 83 14.92 3.06 -13.09
N ALA A 84 14.75 1.85 -13.61
CA ALA A 84 13.52 1.42 -14.28
C ALA A 84 12.95 0.18 -13.60
N PHE A 85 11.66 0.23 -13.32
CA PHE A 85 10.88 -0.92 -12.87
C PHE A 85 10.42 -1.71 -14.10
N GLN A 86 11.18 -2.75 -14.43
CA GLN A 86 10.96 -3.56 -15.63
C GLN A 86 10.32 -4.91 -15.30
N GLY A 87 9.40 -5.34 -16.17
CA GLY A 87 8.81 -6.68 -16.15
C GLY A 87 9.63 -7.71 -16.96
N PRO A 88 9.03 -8.86 -17.33
CA PRO A 88 7.61 -9.22 -17.15
C PRO A 88 7.28 -9.53 -15.69
N CYS A 89 6.09 -9.14 -15.25
CA CYS A 89 5.58 -9.44 -13.91
C CYS A 89 4.55 -10.57 -13.95
N LYS A 90 4.52 -11.37 -12.89
CA LYS A 90 3.59 -12.49 -12.78
C LYS A 90 2.16 -12.03 -12.45
N SER A 91 2.03 -10.97 -11.66
CA SER A 91 0.74 -10.32 -11.43
C SER A 91 0.47 -9.27 -12.51
N SER A 92 -0.79 -9.20 -12.94
CA SER A 92 -1.32 -8.14 -13.80
C SER A 92 -1.63 -6.84 -13.04
N HIS A 93 -1.61 -6.87 -11.70
CA HIS A 93 -1.91 -5.73 -10.86
C HIS A 93 -0.84 -5.58 -9.77
N ILE A 94 0.04 -4.59 -9.92
CA ILE A 94 1.03 -4.23 -8.91
C ILE A 94 0.65 -2.89 -8.30
N GLN A 95 0.70 -2.82 -6.97
CA GLN A 95 0.47 -1.58 -6.24
C GLN A 95 1.80 -0.99 -5.79
N LEU A 96 1.97 0.32 -6.00
CA LEU A 96 3.05 1.08 -5.39
C LEU A 96 2.45 1.94 -4.28
N GLN A 97 2.88 1.70 -3.04
CA GLN A 97 2.43 2.46 -1.89
C GLN A 97 3.55 3.37 -1.40
N VAL A 98 3.40 4.67 -1.65
CA VAL A 98 4.28 5.71 -1.11
C VAL A 98 3.57 6.33 0.09
N LEU A 99 4.13 6.12 1.27
CA LEU A 99 3.58 6.68 2.50
C LEU A 99 4.21 8.05 2.76
N SER A 100 3.39 9.05 3.07
CA SER A 100 3.87 10.34 3.58
C SER A 100 4.21 10.24 5.07
N ALA A 101 5.04 11.16 5.56
CA ALA A 101 5.27 11.37 6.99
C ALA A 101 4.09 12.12 7.61
#